data_AF-A0A420DUF0-F1
#
_entry.id   AF-A0A420DUF0-F1
#
_cell.length_a   1.000
_cell.length_b   1.000
_cell.length_c   1.000
_cell.angle_alpha   90.00
_cell.angle_beta   90.00
_cell.angle_gamma   90.00
#
_symmetry.space_group_name_H-M   'P 1'
#
loop_
_entity.id
_entity.type
_entity.pdbx_description
1 polymer ?
#
loop_
_entity_poly.entity_id
_entity_poly.type
_entity_poly.pdbx_seq_one_letter_code
_entity_poly.pdbx_strand_id
1 'polypeptide(L)'
;MKRKRQLTEAGHKKIVEGNFNRWMKRAHECHGDRFDYSSTAEAFETSKRPKVPINCPEHGGFMVAPGLHITNDAGGCPDCASELKSKIKSQMYLERYREWLAERLPENVEVVGEFKGPNASLQLMCKKHGTIKTTKAVYLKNSNSHGCDACARDATIASRLLALDDVRDELADDLPNHIHLLGLRRGESGTRLQMKCDRHGEFETTKGSAMGAVYYCHECAREMAGFTNHRLLRLIETGEAGVLTEIGVMIVKVFEISAIKVGVTTRSLTKRYAWHLNEVVWSAILSERDAYVLEARIHRLCRDWYDPRIFYAGMRNGKRWGGDTEIYYLERAQFIVETAKCQLQILLAEEVDYQRELGVMNAKIVERDSINVSRPKDLTNLPVAVVGVDPVTLEIVHEFESLTDATRAGFRNVSMVIDPNNSRTISNGLRFFRKDKFDPSSIEPLTRVQHGYPVRCIERDEHFWNAADAASIMISRGLSVSPSHITSVCNRKRSVAGGYTWEPSELSEEGIASYNEQHAKDVAPKTPPNARKCVRAFAAETGQYVGEYPSRTAAADALGLSHAGVITNAIKHRSGIANGYRFEES
;
A
#
# COMPACT_ATOMS: atom_id res chain seq x y z
N MET A 1 28.46 46.53 -78.06
CA MET A 1 27.15 45.86 -77.77
C MET A 1 27.00 44.63 -78.67
N LYS A 2 27.16 43.41 -78.15
CA LYS A 2 26.92 42.19 -78.94
C LYS A 2 25.41 42.03 -79.13
N ARG A 3 24.92 42.22 -80.37
CA ARG A 3 23.53 41.91 -80.74
C ARG A 3 23.27 40.44 -80.41
N LYS A 4 22.38 40.16 -79.44
CA LYS A 4 21.89 38.79 -79.21
C LYS A 4 21.24 38.33 -80.51
N ARG A 5 21.78 37.28 -81.14
CA ARG A 5 21.12 36.60 -82.28
C ARG A 5 19.72 36.20 -81.79
N GLN A 6 18.67 36.79 -82.36
CA GLN A 6 17.31 36.33 -82.15
C GLN A 6 17.18 34.97 -82.84
N LEU A 7 16.90 33.93 -82.04
CA LEU A 7 16.63 32.61 -82.57
C LEU A 7 15.26 32.60 -83.26
N THR A 8 15.16 31.88 -84.37
CA THR A 8 13.86 31.55 -84.97
C THR A 8 13.08 30.62 -84.05
N GLU A 9 11.76 30.67 -84.11
CA GLU A 9 10.86 29.88 -83.27
C GLU A 9 11.13 28.36 -83.40
N ALA A 10 11.40 27.89 -84.62
CA ALA A 10 11.82 26.51 -84.89
C ALA A 10 13.19 26.16 -84.26
N GLY A 11 14.13 27.11 -84.24
CA GLY A 11 15.44 26.93 -83.60
C GLY A 11 15.34 26.87 -82.07
N HIS A 12 14.44 27.68 -81.49
CA HIS A 12 14.15 27.63 -80.05
C HIS A 12 13.53 26.28 -79.66
N LYS A 13 12.52 25.81 -80.41
CA LYS A 13 11.85 24.52 -80.16
C LYS A 13 12.82 23.34 -80.19
N LYS A 14 13.75 23.30 -81.15
CA LYS A 14 14.77 22.25 -81.25
C LYS A 14 15.75 22.24 -80.06
N ILE A 15 16.10 23.41 -79.53
CA ILE A 15 16.96 23.52 -78.33
C ILE A 15 16.21 23.03 -77.09
N VAL A 16 14.95 23.41 -76.94
CA VAL A 16 14.09 22.98 -75.82
C VAL A 16 13.93 21.46 -75.84
N GLU A 17 13.64 20.86 -76.99
CA GLU A 17 13.52 19.41 -77.16
C GLU A 17 14.83 18.66 -76.83
N GLY A 18 15.97 19.17 -77.29
CA GLY A 18 17.28 18.61 -76.94
C GLY A 18 17.61 18.73 -75.43
N ASN A 19 17.16 19.80 -74.79
CA ASN A 19 17.30 19.98 -73.35
C ASN A 19 16.33 19.08 -72.56
N PHE A 20 15.11 18.89 -73.05
CA PHE A 20 14.11 18.00 -72.46
C PHE A 20 14.59 16.56 -72.48
N ASN A 21 15.09 16.05 -73.61
CA ASN A 21 15.64 14.69 -73.71
C ASN A 21 16.80 14.47 -72.75
N ARG A 22 17.68 15.47 -72.59
CA ARG A 22 18.78 15.41 -71.63
C ARG A 22 18.29 15.41 -70.18
N TRP A 23 17.27 16.21 -69.88
CA TRP A 23 16.65 16.25 -68.57
C TRP A 23 15.94 14.93 -68.25
N MET A 24 15.15 14.40 -69.18
CA MET A 24 14.43 13.13 -69.04
C MET A 24 15.39 11.96 -68.78
N LYS A 25 16.52 11.91 -69.51
CA LYS A 25 17.55 10.89 -69.27
C LYS A 25 18.08 10.98 -67.84
N ARG A 26 18.40 12.19 -67.36
CA ARG A 26 18.85 12.40 -65.97
C ARG A 26 17.76 12.09 -64.94
N ALA A 27 16.50 12.38 -65.24
CA ALA A 27 15.38 12.11 -64.36
C ALA A 27 15.23 10.59 -64.15
N HIS A 28 15.31 9.78 -65.22
CA HIS A 28 15.32 8.32 -65.13
C HIS A 28 16.59 7.77 -64.45
N GLU A 29 17.76 8.38 -64.67
CA GLU A 29 18.99 8.00 -63.95
C GLU A 29 18.86 8.18 -62.43
N CYS A 30 18.17 9.23 -61.97
CA CYS A 30 18.00 9.52 -60.55
C CYS A 30 16.84 8.75 -59.91
N HIS A 31 15.71 8.61 -60.61
CA HIS A 31 14.46 8.11 -60.04
C HIS A 31 13.96 6.81 -60.65
N GLY A 32 14.62 6.27 -61.68
CA GLY A 32 14.12 5.12 -62.43
C GLY A 32 12.73 5.38 -63.02
N ASP A 33 11.85 4.39 -62.91
CA ASP A 33 10.47 4.44 -63.42
C ASP A 33 9.46 4.93 -62.37
N ARG A 34 9.92 5.63 -61.33
CA ARG A 34 9.06 6.11 -60.22
C ARG A 34 8.10 7.22 -60.60
N PHE A 35 8.31 7.89 -61.74
CA PHE A 35 7.51 9.03 -62.16
C PHE A 35 7.19 8.94 -63.65
N ASP A 36 5.99 9.39 -64.00
CA ASP A 36 5.57 9.52 -65.39
C ASP A 36 5.72 10.98 -65.86
N TYR A 37 6.37 11.14 -67.01
CA TYR A 37 6.73 12.41 -67.64
C TYR A 37 5.93 12.70 -68.91
N SER A 38 4.90 11.91 -69.20
CA SER A 38 4.05 12.01 -70.39
C SER A 38 3.54 13.44 -70.66
N SER A 39 3.05 14.12 -69.63
CA SER A 39 2.54 15.51 -69.73
C SER A 39 3.62 16.59 -69.56
N THR A 40 4.86 16.22 -69.28
CA THR A 40 5.95 17.16 -68.95
C THR A 40 6.51 17.85 -70.20
N ALA A 41 6.50 17.17 -71.34
CA ALA A 41 7.11 17.66 -72.58
C ALA A 41 6.50 18.97 -73.07
N GLU A 42 5.20 19.17 -72.87
CA GLU A 42 4.45 20.35 -73.33
C GLU A 42 4.75 21.61 -72.49
N ALA A 43 5.15 21.45 -71.24
CA ALA A 43 5.39 22.55 -70.30
C ALA A 43 6.89 22.84 -70.05
N PHE A 44 7.79 22.05 -70.63
CA PHE A 44 9.23 22.17 -70.39
C PHE A 44 9.85 23.26 -71.27
N GLU A 45 10.52 24.23 -70.64
CA GLU A 45 11.30 25.26 -71.35
C GLU A 45 12.78 25.22 -70.94
N THR A 46 13.05 25.31 -69.64
CA THR A 46 14.40 25.31 -69.09
C THR A 46 14.49 24.46 -67.82
N SER A 47 15.72 24.10 -67.43
CA SER A 47 15.94 23.33 -66.21
C SER A 47 15.57 24.07 -64.91
N LYS A 48 15.41 25.40 -64.94
CA LYS A 48 15.14 26.18 -63.72
C LYS A 48 13.66 26.56 -63.58
N ARG A 49 12.99 26.87 -64.69
CA ARG A 49 11.60 27.33 -64.78
C ARG A 49 11.03 27.04 -66.18
N PRO A 50 9.71 26.98 -66.35
CA PRO A 50 8.65 27.02 -65.33
C PRO A 50 8.54 25.70 -64.54
N LYS A 51 7.58 25.61 -63.61
CA LYS A 51 7.23 24.33 -62.98
C LYS A 51 6.52 23.47 -64.02
N VAL A 52 6.90 22.21 -64.11
CA VAL A 52 6.35 21.24 -65.05
C VAL A 52 5.46 20.23 -64.32
N PRO A 53 4.39 19.72 -64.97
CA PRO A 53 3.58 18.65 -64.42
C PRO A 53 4.34 17.34 -64.50
N ILE A 54 4.38 16.62 -63.39
CA ILE A 54 4.93 15.26 -63.28
C ILE A 54 3.90 14.43 -62.52
N ASN A 55 3.70 13.19 -62.95
CA ASN A 55 2.76 12.28 -62.29
C ASN A 55 3.52 11.26 -61.44
N CYS A 56 3.20 11.19 -60.15
CA CYS A 56 3.60 10.10 -59.28
C CYS A 56 2.54 8.99 -59.42
N PRO A 57 2.90 7.76 -59.84
CA PRO A 57 1.94 6.66 -59.92
C PRO A 57 1.23 6.34 -58.59
N GLU A 58 1.88 6.62 -57.45
CA GLU A 58 1.33 6.35 -56.11
C GLU A 58 0.48 7.51 -55.55
N HIS A 59 0.86 8.77 -55.83
CA HIS A 59 0.26 9.96 -55.18
C HIS A 59 -0.39 10.95 -56.16
N GLY A 60 -0.30 10.69 -57.47
CA GLY A 60 -0.90 11.50 -58.53
C GLY A 60 -0.03 12.67 -59.02
N GLY A 61 -0.67 13.60 -59.73
CA GLY A 61 -0.02 14.71 -60.42
C GLY A 61 0.44 15.85 -59.50
N PHE A 62 1.65 16.36 -59.72
CA PHE A 62 2.21 17.50 -58.99
C PHE A 62 3.06 18.40 -59.91
N MET A 63 3.32 19.64 -59.45
CA MET A 63 4.07 20.65 -60.22
C MET A 63 5.43 20.92 -59.57
N VAL A 64 6.52 20.63 -60.27
CA VAL A 64 7.90 20.85 -59.76
C VAL A 64 8.78 21.48 -60.84
N ALA A 65 9.78 22.28 -60.43
CA ALA A 65 10.78 22.77 -61.39
C ALA A 65 11.69 21.60 -61.85
N PRO A 66 12.05 21.49 -63.14
CA PRO A 66 12.80 20.34 -63.64
C PRO A 66 14.14 20.08 -62.91
N GLY A 67 14.85 21.14 -62.53
CA GLY A 67 16.09 21.03 -61.77
C GLY A 67 15.87 20.53 -60.34
N LEU A 68 14.77 20.94 -59.69
CA LEU A 68 14.41 20.47 -58.35
C LEU A 68 13.97 19.01 -58.35
N HIS A 69 13.33 18.55 -59.44
CA HIS A 69 12.99 17.14 -59.61
C HIS A 69 14.22 16.24 -59.56
N ILE A 70 15.31 16.62 -60.23
CA ILE A 70 16.56 15.84 -60.24
C ILE A 70 17.23 15.85 -58.86
N THR A 71 17.30 17.01 -58.19
CA THR A 71 18.05 17.15 -56.93
C THR A 71 17.33 16.61 -55.70
N ASN A 72 16.03 16.38 -55.77
CA ASN A 72 15.23 15.94 -54.63
C ASN A 72 15.05 14.42 -54.68
N ASP A 73 15.46 13.70 -53.64
CA ASP A 73 15.34 12.23 -53.53
C ASP A 73 13.90 11.71 -53.69
N ALA A 74 12.91 12.55 -53.41
CA ALA A 74 11.48 12.26 -53.60
C ALA A 74 10.92 12.79 -54.93
N GLY A 75 11.77 13.25 -55.86
CA GLY A 75 11.36 13.79 -57.16
C GLY A 75 10.52 15.08 -57.08
N GLY A 76 10.36 15.67 -55.89
CA GLY A 76 9.51 16.83 -55.67
C GLY A 76 8.03 16.52 -55.44
N CYS A 77 7.63 15.25 -55.36
CA CYS A 77 6.30 14.86 -54.90
C CYS A 77 6.20 15.12 -53.38
N PRO A 78 5.23 15.92 -52.90
CA PRO A 78 5.09 16.23 -51.47
C PRO A 78 4.85 15.00 -50.60
N ASP A 79 4.05 14.04 -51.09
CA ASP A 79 3.66 12.85 -50.35
C ASP A 79 4.80 11.84 -50.28
N CYS A 80 5.46 11.54 -51.41
CA CYS A 80 6.72 10.78 -51.42
C CYS A 80 7.77 11.38 -50.47
N ALA A 81 7.90 12.72 -50.43
CA ALA A 81 8.84 13.40 -49.55
C ALA A 81 8.45 13.23 -48.08
N SER A 82 7.14 13.28 -47.77
CA SER A 82 6.60 13.02 -46.44
C SER A 82 6.84 11.58 -45.99
N GLU A 83 6.58 10.60 -46.87
CA GLU A 83 6.79 9.18 -46.61
C GLU A 83 8.26 8.84 -46.40
N LEU A 84 9.16 9.39 -47.24
CA LEU A 84 10.60 9.18 -47.08
C LEU A 84 11.08 9.76 -45.75
N LYS A 85 10.65 10.98 -45.40
CA LYS A 85 10.94 11.59 -44.09
C LYS A 85 10.39 10.74 -42.94
N SER A 86 9.18 10.20 -43.09
CA SER A 86 8.56 9.32 -42.08
C SER A 86 9.33 8.01 -41.91
N LYS A 87 9.79 7.40 -43.01
CA LYS A 87 10.63 6.19 -43.00
C LYS A 87 11.98 6.44 -42.33
N ILE A 88 12.69 7.51 -42.72
CA ILE A 88 13.97 7.89 -42.11
C ILE A 88 13.79 8.17 -40.62
N LYS A 89 12.76 8.94 -40.24
CA LYS A 89 12.47 9.25 -38.84
C LYS A 89 12.15 7.98 -38.04
N SER A 90 11.40 7.05 -38.62
CA SER A 90 11.08 5.77 -38.00
C SER A 90 12.31 4.89 -37.83
N GLN A 91 13.20 4.83 -38.83
CA GLN A 91 14.47 4.10 -38.76
C GLN A 91 15.40 4.69 -37.70
N MET A 92 15.64 6.01 -37.72
CA MET A 92 16.41 6.71 -36.69
C MET A 92 15.80 6.49 -35.29
N TYR A 93 14.47 6.50 -35.18
CA TYR A 93 13.78 6.24 -33.93
C TYR A 93 13.99 4.80 -33.43
N LEU A 94 13.96 3.81 -34.32
CA LEU A 94 14.25 2.41 -33.99
C LEU A 94 15.71 2.20 -33.57
N GLU A 95 16.65 2.79 -34.31
CA GLU A 95 18.08 2.67 -34.08
C GLU A 95 18.48 3.29 -32.75
N ARG A 96 17.98 4.49 -32.45
CA ARG A 96 18.15 5.14 -31.15
C ARG A 96 17.63 4.28 -29.98
N TYR A 97 16.57 3.51 -30.19
CA TYR A 97 16.09 2.58 -29.17
C TYR A 97 16.97 1.33 -29.03
N ARG A 98 17.58 0.85 -30.12
CA ARG A 98 18.54 -0.26 -30.07
C ARG A 98 19.81 0.13 -29.32
N GLU A 99 20.37 1.29 -29.62
CA GLU A 99 21.52 1.86 -28.90
C GLU A 99 21.19 2.03 -27.41
N TRP A 100 20.03 2.62 -27.11
CA TRP A 100 19.58 2.79 -25.74
C TRP A 100 19.41 1.46 -24.99
N LEU A 101 18.87 0.42 -25.65
CA LEU A 101 18.77 -0.91 -25.04
C LEU A 101 20.16 -1.51 -24.77
N ALA A 102 21.12 -1.36 -25.69
CA ALA A 102 22.47 -1.87 -25.53
C ALA A 102 23.24 -1.16 -24.40
N GLU A 103 23.05 0.14 -24.23
CA GLU A 103 23.71 0.93 -23.18
C GLU A 103 23.05 0.77 -21.81
N ARG A 104 21.71 0.69 -21.76
CA ARG A 104 20.96 0.79 -20.51
C ARG A 104 20.61 -0.54 -19.87
N LEU A 105 20.54 -1.62 -20.64
CA LEU A 105 20.24 -2.94 -20.08
C LEU A 105 21.42 -3.42 -19.22
N PRO A 106 21.16 -3.99 -18.04
CA PRO A 106 22.19 -4.63 -17.24
C PRO A 106 22.87 -5.78 -18.02
N GLU A 107 24.17 -6.03 -17.81
CA GLU A 107 24.90 -7.12 -18.49
C GLU A 107 24.24 -8.50 -18.35
N ASN A 108 23.55 -8.71 -17.23
CA ASN A 108 22.83 -9.94 -16.92
C ASN A 108 21.42 -9.99 -17.54
N VAL A 109 21.04 -9.05 -18.41
CA VAL A 109 19.76 -9.02 -19.12
C VAL A 109 20.00 -8.83 -20.61
N GLU A 110 19.49 -9.75 -21.43
CA GLU A 110 19.61 -9.67 -22.88
C GLU A 110 18.25 -9.75 -23.58
N VAL A 111 18.18 -9.20 -24.79
CA VAL A 111 17.00 -9.27 -25.63
C VAL A 111 16.93 -10.64 -26.29
N VAL A 112 15.79 -11.31 -26.17
CA VAL A 112 15.51 -12.56 -26.87
C VAL A 112 14.65 -12.27 -28.10
N GLY A 113 15.17 -12.67 -29.27
CA GLY A 113 14.49 -12.51 -30.55
C GLY A 113 14.68 -11.14 -31.20
N GLU A 114 13.88 -10.88 -32.23
CA GLU A 114 14.01 -9.68 -33.07
C GLU A 114 13.31 -8.45 -32.45
N PHE A 115 14.04 -7.33 -32.35
CA PHE A 115 13.46 -6.05 -31.96
C PHE A 115 12.71 -5.41 -33.14
N LYS A 116 11.38 -5.51 -33.11
CA LYS A 116 10.47 -4.96 -34.13
C LYS A 116 10.06 -3.50 -33.88
N GLY A 117 10.33 -2.96 -32.69
CA GLY A 117 10.11 -1.57 -32.36
C GLY A 117 9.65 -1.32 -30.92
N PRO A 118 9.60 -0.06 -30.48
CA PRO A 118 9.55 0.24 -29.05
C PRO A 118 8.17 0.00 -28.42
N ASN A 119 7.10 0.01 -29.21
CA ASN A 119 5.74 -0.32 -28.79
C ASN A 119 5.36 -1.80 -29.00
N ALA A 120 6.22 -2.56 -29.69
CA ALA A 120 6.03 -3.99 -29.91
C ALA A 120 6.43 -4.79 -28.67
N SER A 121 5.91 -6.01 -28.56
CA SER A 121 6.30 -6.95 -27.52
C SER A 121 7.78 -7.31 -27.66
N LEU A 122 8.53 -7.08 -26.59
CA LEU A 122 9.95 -7.34 -26.44
C LEU A 122 10.15 -8.38 -25.35
N GLN A 123 10.87 -9.45 -25.64
CA GLN A 123 11.24 -10.45 -24.66
C GLN A 123 12.64 -10.18 -24.13
N LEU A 124 12.79 -10.16 -22.82
CA LEU A 124 14.05 -10.00 -22.13
C LEU A 124 14.34 -11.25 -21.32
N MET A 125 15.52 -11.83 -21.50
CA MET A 125 16.03 -12.92 -20.67
C MET A 125 16.97 -12.36 -19.63
N CYS A 126 16.73 -12.70 -18.36
CA CYS A 126 17.70 -12.45 -17.31
C CYS A 126 18.61 -13.66 -17.12
N LYS A 127 19.92 -13.51 -17.39
CA LYS A 127 20.94 -14.54 -17.14
C LYS A 127 21.09 -14.88 -15.66
N LYS A 128 20.85 -13.90 -14.78
CA LYS A 128 20.97 -14.08 -13.32
C LYS A 128 19.85 -14.95 -12.76
N HIS A 129 18.61 -14.76 -13.20
CA HIS A 129 17.43 -15.44 -12.65
C HIS A 129 16.82 -16.49 -13.58
N GLY A 130 17.31 -16.62 -14.82
CA GLY A 130 16.78 -17.57 -15.82
C GLY A 130 15.35 -17.28 -16.27
N THR A 131 14.83 -16.08 -16.02
CA THR A 131 13.44 -15.71 -16.31
C THR A 131 13.33 -14.93 -17.61
N ILE A 132 12.31 -15.24 -18.42
CA ILE A 132 11.92 -14.43 -19.58
C ILE A 132 10.77 -13.50 -19.18
N LYS A 133 10.93 -12.20 -19.44
CA LYS A 133 9.88 -11.20 -19.27
C LYS A 133 9.49 -10.60 -20.62
N THR A 134 8.18 -10.56 -20.88
CA THR A 134 7.63 -9.85 -22.03
C THR A 134 7.24 -8.43 -21.61
N THR A 135 7.74 -7.42 -22.30
CA THR A 135 7.50 -5.99 -22.03
C THR A 135 7.55 -5.17 -23.32
N LYS A 136 7.56 -3.84 -23.24
CA LYS A 136 7.78 -2.92 -24.36
C LYS A 136 8.98 -2.03 -24.06
N ALA A 137 9.78 -1.67 -25.07
CA ALA A 137 10.94 -0.82 -24.85
C ALA A 137 10.56 0.59 -24.35
N VAL A 138 9.41 1.15 -24.78
CA VAL A 138 8.90 2.42 -24.23
C VAL A 138 8.67 2.33 -22.72
N TYR A 139 8.12 1.21 -22.23
CA TYR A 139 7.88 1.05 -20.80
C TYR A 139 9.16 0.93 -20.01
N LEU A 140 10.15 0.21 -20.52
CA LEU A 140 11.47 0.12 -19.89
C LEU A 140 12.10 1.52 -19.73
N LYS A 141 12.00 2.35 -20.78
CA LYS A 141 12.55 3.71 -20.79
C LYS A 141 11.84 4.65 -19.82
N ASN A 142 10.52 4.56 -19.71
CA ASN A 142 9.73 5.46 -18.86
C ASN A 142 9.69 5.04 -17.38
N SER A 143 9.79 3.75 -17.09
CA SER A 143 9.69 3.22 -15.71
C SER A 143 11.04 3.05 -15.03
N ASN A 144 12.15 3.33 -15.73
CA ASN A 144 13.52 3.09 -15.27
C ASN A 144 13.73 1.64 -14.75
N SER A 145 12.95 0.68 -15.25
CA SER A 145 12.98 -0.70 -14.76
C SER A 145 14.15 -1.48 -15.36
N HIS A 146 14.79 -2.34 -14.56
CA HIS A 146 15.96 -3.14 -14.92
C HIS A 146 15.68 -4.32 -15.89
N GLY A 147 14.57 -4.30 -16.64
CA GLY A 147 14.22 -5.36 -17.59
C GLY A 147 13.74 -6.68 -16.97
N CYS A 148 14.14 -6.98 -15.73
CA CYS A 148 13.71 -8.15 -14.96
C CYS A 148 13.12 -7.73 -13.60
N ASP A 149 11.95 -8.28 -13.26
CA ASP A 149 11.27 -8.00 -11.98
C ASP A 149 12.00 -8.61 -10.77
N ALA A 150 12.72 -9.71 -10.97
CA ALA A 150 13.58 -10.28 -9.93
C ALA A 150 14.82 -9.40 -9.70
N CYS A 151 15.50 -8.93 -10.75
CA CYS A 151 16.58 -7.94 -10.61
C CYS A 151 16.11 -6.63 -9.99
N ALA A 152 14.94 -6.12 -10.38
CA ALA A 152 14.39 -4.91 -9.79
C ALA A 152 14.10 -5.07 -8.30
N ARG A 153 13.58 -6.24 -7.90
CA ARG A 153 13.42 -6.61 -6.48
C ARG A 153 14.76 -6.73 -5.78
N ASP A 154 15.74 -7.41 -6.36
CA ASP A 154 17.09 -7.53 -5.80
C ASP A 154 17.76 -6.16 -5.59
N ALA A 155 17.64 -5.26 -6.57
CA ALA A 155 18.19 -3.90 -6.50
C ALA A 155 17.46 -3.04 -5.47
N THR A 156 16.14 -3.19 -5.35
CA THR A 156 15.34 -2.53 -4.31
C THR A 156 15.65 -3.08 -2.92
N ILE A 157 15.90 -4.39 -2.81
CA ILE A 157 16.36 -5.01 -1.58
C ILE A 157 17.74 -4.44 -1.26
N ALA A 158 18.68 -4.46 -2.21
CA ALA A 158 20.04 -3.94 -2.04
C ALA A 158 20.09 -2.44 -1.69
N SER A 159 19.27 -1.58 -2.30
CA SER A 159 19.19 -0.17 -1.93
C SER A 159 18.51 0.07 -0.58
N ARG A 160 17.74 -0.91 -0.09
CA ARG A 160 17.20 -0.96 1.27
C ARG A 160 18.10 -1.73 2.25
N LEU A 161 19.18 -2.35 1.77
CA LEU A 161 20.16 -3.03 2.62
C LEU A 161 21.07 -1.97 3.20
N LEU A 162 20.79 -1.58 4.44
CA LEU A 162 21.73 -0.83 5.26
C LEU A 162 23.04 -1.62 5.36
N ALA A 163 24.17 -0.99 5.02
CA ALA A 163 25.49 -1.52 5.32
C ALA A 163 25.85 -1.18 6.77
N LEU A 164 26.62 -2.06 7.42
CA LEU A 164 27.02 -1.87 8.82
C LEU A 164 27.82 -0.58 8.99
N ASP A 165 28.74 -0.32 8.06
CA ASP A 165 29.66 0.81 8.13
C ASP A 165 28.92 2.13 7.91
N ASP A 166 28.02 2.22 6.93
CA ASP A 166 27.17 3.40 6.73
C ASP A 166 26.34 3.75 7.98
N VAL A 167 25.80 2.74 8.66
CA VAL A 167 25.05 2.94 9.91
C VAL A 167 25.96 3.35 11.06
N ARG A 168 27.18 2.81 11.10
CA ARG A 168 28.17 3.16 12.12
C ARG A 168 28.59 4.61 11.99
N ASP A 169 28.87 5.07 10.78
CA ASP A 169 29.28 6.45 10.51
C ASP A 169 28.15 7.44 10.83
N GLU A 170 26.91 7.11 10.48
CA GLU A 170 25.75 7.96 10.79
C GLU A 170 25.41 8.06 12.28
N LEU A 171 25.75 7.05 13.08
CA LEU A 171 25.45 7.02 14.52
C LEU A 171 26.68 7.35 15.39
N ALA A 172 27.86 7.50 14.80
CA ALA A 172 29.13 7.61 15.54
C ALA A 172 29.14 8.78 16.53
N ASP A 173 28.62 9.93 16.13
CA ASP A 173 28.64 11.16 16.94
C ASP A 173 27.58 11.17 18.05
N ASP A 174 26.47 10.43 17.86
CA ASP A 174 25.33 10.43 18.77
C ASP A 174 25.29 9.20 19.71
N LEU A 175 26.21 8.24 19.54
CA LEU A 175 26.24 7.02 20.35
C LEU A 175 26.88 7.28 21.72
N PRO A 176 26.19 7.01 22.85
CA PRO A 176 26.80 7.09 24.17
C PRO A 176 27.89 6.03 24.34
N ASN A 177 28.98 6.34 25.06
CA ASN A 177 30.14 5.47 25.27
C ASN A 177 29.85 4.05 25.78
N HIS A 178 28.69 3.83 26.39
CA HIS A 178 28.28 2.53 26.95
C HIS A 178 27.39 1.71 26.00
N ILE A 179 27.15 2.21 24.79
CA ILE A 179 26.39 1.53 23.73
C ILE A 179 27.35 1.28 22.57
N HIS A 180 27.33 0.05 22.03
CA HIS A 180 28.21 -0.38 20.94
C HIS A 180 27.38 -0.99 19.83
N LEU A 181 27.65 -0.62 18.57
CA LEU A 181 27.04 -1.26 17.41
C LEU A 181 27.84 -2.50 17.01
N LEU A 182 27.28 -3.69 17.23
CA LEU A 182 27.91 -4.97 16.94
C LEU A 182 27.72 -5.41 15.49
N GLY A 183 26.52 -5.22 14.95
CA GLY A 183 26.11 -5.91 13.73
C GLY A 183 24.78 -5.41 13.15
N LEU A 184 24.42 -5.97 12.00
CA LEU A 184 23.10 -5.82 11.41
C LEU A 184 22.48 -7.20 11.23
N ARG A 185 21.25 -7.37 11.73
CA ARG A 185 20.47 -8.59 11.51
C ARG A 185 19.31 -8.31 10.57
N ARG A 186 19.10 -9.21 9.62
CA ARG A 186 18.01 -9.11 8.64
C ARG A 186 16.85 -10.01 9.07
N GLY A 187 15.66 -9.44 9.23
CA GLY A 187 14.43 -10.17 9.53
C GLY A 187 13.30 -9.85 8.55
N GLU A 188 12.16 -10.54 8.68
CA GLU A 188 10.99 -10.34 7.79
C GLU A 188 10.41 -8.92 7.85
N SER A 189 10.62 -8.19 8.97
CA SER A 189 10.12 -6.83 9.21
C SER A 189 11.14 -5.72 8.87
N GLY A 190 12.31 -6.06 8.32
CA GLY A 190 13.37 -5.12 7.95
C GLY A 190 14.72 -5.38 8.64
N THR A 191 15.68 -4.48 8.44
CA THR A 191 17.01 -4.55 9.04
C THR A 191 16.98 -4.05 10.49
N ARG A 192 17.51 -4.86 11.41
CA ARG A 192 17.69 -4.57 12.82
C ARG A 192 19.16 -4.27 13.10
N LEU A 193 19.41 -3.25 13.91
CA LEU A 193 20.72 -2.95 14.48
C LEU A 193 20.95 -3.91 15.65
N GLN A 194 22.00 -4.70 15.60
CA GLN A 194 22.47 -5.47 16.74
C GLN A 194 23.42 -4.59 17.53
N MET A 195 22.99 -4.22 18.73
CA MET A 195 23.70 -3.31 19.59
C MET A 195 24.01 -4.00 20.91
N LYS A 196 24.99 -3.49 21.63
CA LYS A 196 25.34 -3.93 22.97
C LYS A 196 25.32 -2.73 23.89
N CYS A 197 24.56 -2.82 24.97
CA CYS A 197 24.72 -1.96 26.11
C CYS A 197 25.72 -2.64 27.05
N ASP A 198 26.71 -1.90 27.53
CA ASP A 198 27.65 -2.41 28.54
C ASP A 198 26.95 -2.80 29.85
N ARG A 199 25.77 -2.23 30.10
CA ARG A 199 24.97 -2.47 31.31
C ARG A 199 23.92 -3.56 31.13
N HIS A 200 23.29 -3.61 29.95
CA HIS A 200 22.10 -4.46 29.69
C HIS A 200 22.34 -5.55 28.65
N GLY A 201 23.56 -5.67 28.13
CA GLY A 201 23.92 -6.70 27.17
C GLY A 201 23.42 -6.40 25.75
N GLU A 202 23.30 -7.46 24.94
CA GLU A 202 22.97 -7.33 23.52
C GLU A 202 21.47 -7.15 23.28
N PHE A 203 21.11 -6.21 22.42
CA PHE A 203 19.73 -5.92 22.06
C PHE A 203 19.59 -5.55 20.58
N GLU A 204 18.35 -5.60 20.08
CA GLU A 204 18.04 -5.26 18.68
C GLU A 204 17.08 -4.07 18.60
N THR A 205 17.45 -3.07 17.80
CA THR A 205 16.58 -1.90 17.50
C THR A 205 16.50 -1.63 16.01
N THR A 206 15.69 -0.67 15.58
CA THR A 206 15.65 -0.21 14.18
C THR A 206 16.44 1.08 14.02
N LYS A 207 16.99 1.33 12.83
CA LYS A 207 17.71 2.58 12.53
C LYS A 207 16.85 3.82 12.81
N GLY A 208 15.60 3.83 12.36
CA GLY A 208 14.69 4.95 12.59
C GLY A 208 14.30 5.16 14.06
N SER A 209 14.37 4.11 14.89
CA SER A 209 14.18 4.24 16.33
C SER A 209 15.44 4.69 17.05
N ALA A 210 16.63 4.37 16.53
CA ALA A 210 17.90 4.84 17.09
C ALA A 210 18.12 6.32 16.76
N MET A 211 17.86 6.70 15.51
CA MET A 211 17.98 8.09 15.05
C MET A 211 16.92 8.97 15.72
N GLY A 212 17.36 9.88 16.60
CA GLY A 212 16.49 10.79 17.33
C GLY A 212 15.91 10.24 18.64
N ALA A 213 16.29 9.02 19.05
CA ALA A 213 15.99 8.56 20.39
C ALA A 213 16.93 9.17 21.42
N VAL A 214 16.37 9.60 22.53
CA VAL A 214 17.13 10.05 23.71
C VAL A 214 17.89 8.88 24.35
N TYR A 215 17.38 7.66 24.21
CA TYR A 215 18.00 6.42 24.72
C TYR A 215 17.94 5.31 23.68
N TYR A 216 19.08 4.73 23.34
CA TYR A 216 19.22 3.67 22.33
C TYR A 216 18.81 2.28 22.86
N CYS A 217 19.08 2.00 24.13
CA CYS A 217 18.69 0.77 24.81
C CYS A 217 17.32 0.93 25.48
N HIS A 218 16.39 0.01 25.21
CA HIS A 218 15.04 0.03 25.77
C HIS A 218 15.03 -0.17 27.29
N GLU A 219 16.01 -0.90 27.83
CA GLU A 219 16.17 -1.07 29.28
C GLU A 219 16.66 0.23 29.93
N CYS A 220 17.71 0.86 29.39
CA CYS A 220 18.10 2.23 29.79
C CYS A 220 16.91 3.20 29.75
N ALA A 221 16.07 3.14 28.71
CA ALA A 221 14.89 4.01 28.59
C ALA A 221 13.83 3.72 29.67
N ARG A 222 13.59 2.44 30.01
CA ARG A 222 12.64 2.02 31.05
C ARG A 222 13.12 2.36 32.45
N GLU A 223 14.42 2.24 32.71
CA GLU A 223 15.01 2.61 33.99
C GLU A 223 14.81 4.11 34.29
N MET A 224 14.69 4.91 33.23
CA MET A 224 14.54 6.36 33.33
C MET A 224 13.07 6.83 33.37
N ALA A 225 12.08 5.98 33.09
CA ALA A 225 10.67 6.34 32.86
C ALA A 225 9.83 6.79 34.09
N GLY A 226 10.44 7.46 35.08
CA GLY A 226 9.77 8.16 36.17
C GLY A 226 9.88 9.67 36.02
N PHE A 227 8.78 10.38 35.78
CA PHE A 227 8.75 11.85 35.60
C PHE A 227 9.49 12.63 36.72
N THR A 228 9.43 12.10 37.94
CA THR A 228 10.12 12.63 39.12
C THR A 228 11.64 12.57 39.01
N ASN A 229 12.21 11.50 38.46
CA ASN A 229 13.66 11.32 38.33
C ASN A 229 14.25 12.24 37.26
N HIS A 230 13.55 12.42 36.14
CA HIS A 230 13.96 13.36 35.08
C HIS A 230 13.92 14.82 35.54
N ARG A 231 12.91 15.19 36.35
CA ARG A 231 12.79 16.53 36.91
C ARG A 231 13.85 16.76 38.00
N LEU A 232 14.09 15.77 38.86
CA LEU A 232 15.14 15.80 39.89
C LEU A 232 16.54 15.91 39.27
N LEU A 233 16.83 15.12 38.23
CA LEU A 233 18.07 15.18 37.43
C LEU A 233 18.34 16.58 36.92
N ARG A 234 17.36 17.19 36.26
CA ARG A 234 17.49 18.56 35.74
C ARG A 234 17.75 19.58 36.86
N LEU A 235 17.02 19.49 37.98
CA LEU A 235 17.21 20.39 39.12
C LEU A 235 18.60 20.24 39.75
N ILE A 236 19.17 19.03 39.75
CA ILE A 236 20.54 18.79 40.23
C ILE A 236 21.57 19.33 39.22
N GLU A 237 21.38 19.11 37.92
CA GLU A 237 22.27 19.58 36.86
C GLU A 237 22.29 21.11 36.72
N THR A 238 21.15 21.78 36.89
CA THR A 238 21.04 23.25 36.84
C THR A 238 21.36 23.93 38.17
N GLY A 239 21.47 23.16 39.26
CA GLY A 239 21.65 23.68 40.63
C GLY A 239 20.41 24.37 41.21
N GLU A 240 19.25 24.29 40.55
CA GLU A 240 18.01 24.94 40.98
C GLU A 240 17.30 24.12 42.08
N ALA A 241 16.69 24.79 43.07
CA ALA A 241 15.91 24.13 44.11
C ALA A 241 14.49 23.72 43.63
N GLY A 242 14.02 24.28 42.51
CA GLY A 242 12.69 24.08 41.96
C GLY A 242 11.59 24.84 42.72
N VAL A 243 10.32 24.48 42.47
CA VAL A 243 9.14 25.15 43.06
C VAL A 243 8.76 24.55 44.42
N LEU A 244 8.20 25.35 45.32
CA LEU A 244 7.66 24.83 46.59
C LEU A 244 6.65 23.71 46.34
N THR A 245 6.90 22.56 46.95
CA THR A 245 6.22 21.30 46.70
C THR A 245 5.74 20.72 48.03
N GLU A 246 4.46 20.36 48.07
CA GLU A 246 3.82 19.73 49.23
C GLU A 246 4.02 18.22 49.16
N ILE A 247 4.60 17.63 50.20
CA ILE A 247 4.65 16.17 50.42
C ILE A 247 3.66 15.80 51.51
N GLY A 248 2.96 14.68 51.35
CA GLY A 248 2.01 14.21 52.34
C GLY A 248 1.98 12.70 52.50
N VAL A 249 1.70 12.28 53.74
CA VAL A 249 1.22 10.95 54.11
C VAL A 249 -0.28 11.07 54.32
N MET A 250 -1.07 10.34 53.54
CA MET A 250 -2.52 10.52 53.48
C MET A 250 -3.25 9.18 53.42
N ILE A 251 -4.46 9.13 53.97
CA ILE A 251 -5.38 8.01 53.78
C ILE A 251 -6.13 8.26 52.48
N VAL A 252 -6.04 7.31 51.56
CA VAL A 252 -6.81 7.29 50.32
C VAL A 252 -7.84 6.17 50.35
N LYS A 253 -9.01 6.40 49.76
CA LYS A 253 -10.04 5.37 49.54
C LYS A 253 -10.22 5.15 48.05
N VAL A 254 -9.87 3.95 47.58
CA VAL A 254 -9.95 3.56 46.17
C VAL A 254 -10.55 2.17 46.07
N PHE A 255 -11.58 1.99 45.24
CA PHE A 255 -12.32 0.72 45.11
C PHE A 255 -12.82 0.15 46.46
N GLU A 256 -13.34 1.02 47.33
CA GLU A 256 -13.76 0.67 48.70
C GLU A 256 -12.65 0.16 49.63
N ILE A 257 -11.39 0.30 49.24
CA ILE A 257 -10.22 -0.08 50.05
C ILE A 257 -9.55 1.20 50.55
N SER A 258 -9.40 1.31 51.87
CA SER A 258 -8.65 2.39 52.51
C SER A 258 -7.21 1.98 52.73
N ALA A 259 -6.27 2.85 52.34
CA ALA A 259 -4.84 2.60 52.47
C ALA A 259 -4.06 3.91 52.61
N ILE A 260 -2.80 3.82 53.02
CA ILE A 260 -1.90 4.98 53.17
C ILE A 260 -1.17 5.24 51.86
N LYS A 261 -1.18 6.48 51.40
CA LYS A 261 -0.38 6.96 50.29
C LYS A 261 0.63 8.00 50.75
N VAL A 262 1.86 7.86 50.26
CA VAL A 262 2.87 8.91 50.31
C VAL A 262 2.94 9.53 48.92
N GLY A 263 2.99 10.86 48.85
CA GLY A 263 3.02 11.55 47.57
C GLY A 263 3.40 13.02 47.66
N VAL A 264 4.06 13.51 46.62
CA VAL A 264 4.42 14.94 46.45
C VAL A 264 3.52 15.67 45.44
N THR A 265 3.41 16.99 45.51
CA THR A 265 2.75 17.81 44.48
C THR A 265 3.17 19.28 44.53
N THR A 266 3.35 19.90 43.36
CA THR A 266 3.52 21.36 43.21
C THR A 266 2.20 22.15 43.27
N ARG A 267 1.07 21.43 43.44
CA ARG A 267 -0.27 22.03 43.66
C ARG A 267 -0.63 21.90 45.14
N SER A 268 -1.81 21.36 45.45
CA SER A 268 -2.18 20.93 46.80
C SER A 268 -2.58 19.46 46.78
N LEU A 269 -2.37 18.76 47.90
CA LEU A 269 -2.75 17.35 48.03
C LEU A 269 -4.24 17.12 47.76
N THR A 270 -5.09 18.03 48.24
CA THR A 270 -6.54 18.03 48.00
C THR A 270 -6.90 18.14 46.52
N LYS A 271 -6.18 18.95 45.74
CA LYS A 271 -6.40 19.08 44.29
C LYS A 271 -5.87 17.90 43.50
N ARG A 272 -4.74 17.30 43.93
CA ARG A 272 -4.10 16.17 43.23
C ARG A 272 -4.89 14.88 43.39
N TYR A 273 -5.32 14.57 44.61
CA TYR A 273 -5.97 13.30 44.94
C TYR A 273 -7.50 13.40 45.00
N ALA A 274 -8.05 14.61 45.03
CA ALA A 274 -9.47 14.91 44.86
C ALA A 274 -10.37 13.97 45.69
N TRP A 275 -11.34 13.31 45.04
CA TRP A 275 -12.32 12.43 45.70
C TRP A 275 -11.72 11.11 46.24
N HIS A 276 -10.46 10.79 45.91
CA HIS A 276 -9.76 9.64 46.48
C HIS A 276 -9.10 9.95 47.81
N LEU A 277 -8.90 11.22 48.13
CA LEU A 277 -8.31 11.66 49.39
C LEU A 277 -9.37 11.59 50.49
N ASN A 278 -9.10 10.79 51.52
CA ASN A 278 -9.97 10.69 52.69
C ASN A 278 -9.48 11.63 53.81
N GLU A 279 -8.20 11.51 54.16
CA GLU A 279 -7.59 12.28 55.25
C GLU A 279 -6.10 12.53 54.97
N VAL A 280 -5.57 13.71 55.33
CA VAL A 280 -4.13 13.96 55.33
C VAL A 280 -3.62 13.77 56.74
N VAL A 281 -2.84 12.71 56.97
CA VAL A 281 -2.33 12.33 58.29
C VAL A 281 -1.12 13.19 58.66
N TRP A 282 -0.29 13.53 57.67
CA TRP A 282 0.85 14.42 57.82
C TRP A 282 1.20 15.06 56.49
N SER A 283 1.65 16.32 56.51
CA SER A 283 2.23 16.96 55.32
C SER A 283 3.33 17.95 55.70
N ALA A 284 4.17 18.26 54.72
CA ALA A 284 5.20 19.29 54.80
C ALA A 284 5.35 19.98 53.43
N ILE A 285 5.86 21.21 53.41
CA ILE A 285 6.16 21.95 52.18
C ILE A 285 7.67 22.17 52.13
N LEU A 286 8.29 21.75 51.02
CA LEU A 286 9.74 21.75 50.82
C LEU A 286 10.08 22.29 49.43
N SER A 287 11.37 22.46 49.14
CA SER A 287 11.82 22.64 47.76
C SER A 287 11.45 21.41 46.91
N GLU A 288 11.28 21.59 45.59
CA GLU A 288 10.91 20.49 44.68
C GLU A 288 11.92 19.34 44.77
N ARG A 289 13.20 19.69 44.84
CA ARG A 289 14.32 18.76 44.97
C ARG A 289 14.25 17.96 46.27
N ASP A 290 14.01 18.63 47.40
CA ASP A 290 13.97 18.00 48.72
C ASP A 290 12.73 17.14 48.93
N ALA A 291 11.58 17.56 48.38
CA ALA A 291 10.35 16.79 48.41
C ALA A 291 10.53 15.44 47.71
N TYR A 292 11.21 15.40 46.55
CA TYR A 292 11.49 14.16 45.82
C TYR A 292 12.47 13.25 46.58
N VAL A 293 13.52 13.80 47.18
CA VAL A 293 14.46 13.02 48.00
C VAL A 293 13.74 12.43 49.22
N LEU A 294 12.92 13.22 49.90
CA LEU A 294 12.18 12.77 51.07
C LEU A 294 11.16 11.69 50.72
N GLU A 295 10.40 11.86 49.64
CA GLU A 295 9.47 10.85 49.13
C GLU A 295 10.18 9.52 48.85
N ALA A 296 11.29 9.56 48.11
CA ALA A 296 12.06 8.37 47.79
C ALA A 296 12.66 7.67 49.03
N ARG A 297 13.15 8.43 50.02
CA ARG A 297 13.65 7.89 51.30
C ARG A 297 12.54 7.17 52.06
N ILE A 298 11.35 7.76 52.14
CA ILE A 298 10.18 7.14 52.79
C ILE A 298 9.80 5.85 52.06
N HIS A 299 9.70 5.87 50.72
CA HIS A 299 9.41 4.65 49.95
C HIS A 299 10.45 3.55 50.12
N ARG A 300 11.72 3.92 50.29
CA ARG A 300 12.82 2.97 50.52
C ARG A 300 12.72 2.29 51.87
N LEU A 301 12.43 3.06 52.92
CA LEU A 301 12.36 2.58 54.31
C LEU A 301 11.05 1.85 54.62
N CYS A 302 9.96 2.22 53.95
CA CYS A 302 8.63 1.65 54.19
C CYS A 302 8.24 0.55 53.19
N ARG A 303 9.16 0.13 52.32
CA ARG A 303 8.92 -0.83 51.23
C ARG A 303 8.19 -2.09 51.65
N ASP A 304 8.58 -2.67 52.79
CA ASP A 304 8.06 -3.97 53.25
C ASP A 304 6.58 -3.90 53.65
N TRP A 305 6.02 -2.69 53.74
CA TRP A 305 4.65 -2.42 54.13
C TRP A 305 3.72 -2.12 52.96
N TYR A 306 4.16 -2.37 51.73
CA TYR A 306 3.37 -2.13 50.52
C TYR A 306 2.07 -2.92 50.52
N ASP A 307 0.96 -2.26 50.17
CA ASP A 307 -0.38 -2.85 50.13
C ASP A 307 -0.84 -3.06 48.68
N PRO A 308 -0.83 -4.31 48.18
CA PRO A 308 -1.18 -4.59 46.79
C PRO A 308 -2.70 -4.69 46.56
N ARG A 309 -3.55 -4.53 47.59
CA ARG A 309 -5.00 -4.77 47.48
C ARG A 309 -5.68 -3.86 46.46
N ILE A 310 -5.30 -2.57 46.41
CA ILE A 310 -5.85 -1.61 45.45
C ILE A 310 -5.43 -1.97 44.01
N PHE A 311 -4.17 -2.39 43.81
CA PHE A 311 -3.67 -2.86 42.52
C PHE A 311 -4.47 -4.06 41.99
N TYR A 312 -4.63 -5.10 42.82
CA TYR A 312 -5.41 -6.29 42.42
C TYR A 312 -6.92 -6.02 42.29
N ALA A 313 -7.48 -5.07 43.03
CA ALA A 313 -8.87 -4.64 42.84
C ALA A 313 -9.07 -3.91 41.50
N GLY A 314 -8.09 -3.12 41.07
CA GLY A 314 -8.09 -2.50 39.75
C GLY A 314 -8.07 -3.52 38.62
N MET A 315 -7.14 -4.49 38.68
CA MET A 315 -7.01 -5.55 37.68
C MET A 315 -8.31 -6.34 37.49
N ARG A 316 -8.99 -6.70 38.59
CA ARG A 316 -10.25 -7.47 38.54
C ARG A 316 -11.43 -6.70 37.94
N ASN A 317 -11.43 -5.37 38.06
CA ASN A 317 -12.53 -4.51 37.61
C ASN A 317 -12.25 -3.85 36.24
N GLY A 318 -11.15 -4.18 35.57
CA GLY A 318 -10.75 -3.56 34.31
C GLY A 318 -10.45 -2.06 34.42
N LYS A 319 -10.13 -1.57 35.63
CA LYS A 319 -9.90 -0.15 35.94
C LYS A 319 -8.52 0.00 36.59
N ARG A 320 -7.74 1.03 36.24
CA ARG A 320 -6.43 1.29 36.88
C ARG A 320 -6.39 2.67 37.51
N TRP A 321 -5.87 2.77 38.73
CA TRP A 321 -5.61 4.04 39.40
C TRP A 321 -4.12 4.35 39.34
N GLY A 322 -3.74 5.52 38.81
CA GLY A 322 -2.32 5.84 38.55
C GLY A 322 -1.41 5.93 39.78
N GLY A 323 -1.96 5.93 41.01
CA GLY A 323 -1.22 5.93 42.28
C GLY A 323 -1.13 4.56 42.95
N ASP A 324 -1.44 3.47 42.22
CA ASP A 324 -1.56 2.10 42.75
C ASP A 324 -0.25 1.46 43.24
N THR A 325 0.91 2.01 42.86
CA THR A 325 2.26 1.47 43.14
C THR A 325 2.92 2.01 44.41
N GLU A 326 2.30 2.95 45.10
CA GLU A 326 2.90 3.71 46.21
C GLU A 326 1.94 3.77 47.42
N ILE A 327 1.43 2.60 47.79
CA ILE A 327 0.36 2.43 48.77
C ILE A 327 0.82 1.47 49.88
N TYR A 328 0.42 1.75 51.12
CA TYR A 328 0.78 0.98 52.31
C TYR A 328 -0.43 0.60 53.14
N TYR A 329 -0.27 -0.45 53.95
CA TYR A 329 -1.32 -0.89 54.87
C TYR A 329 -1.70 0.21 55.86
N LEU A 330 -3.00 0.38 56.07
CA LEU A 330 -3.56 1.44 56.92
C LEU A 330 -3.00 1.40 58.35
N GLU A 331 -2.78 0.19 58.89
CA GLU A 331 -2.22 -0.05 60.23
C GLU A 331 -0.79 0.48 60.41
N ARG A 332 -0.07 0.77 59.31
CA ARG A 332 1.30 1.28 59.34
C ARG A 332 1.38 2.81 59.27
N ALA A 333 0.25 3.50 59.29
CA ALA A 333 0.16 4.97 59.18
C ALA A 333 1.11 5.69 60.15
N GLN A 334 1.06 5.34 61.44
CA GLN A 334 1.87 6.00 62.46
C GLN A 334 3.38 5.82 62.22
N PHE A 335 3.80 4.60 61.88
CA PHE A 335 5.20 4.30 61.57
C PHE A 335 5.71 5.05 60.35
N ILE A 336 4.89 5.17 59.30
CA ILE A 336 5.24 5.92 58.08
C ILE A 336 5.37 7.41 58.39
N VAL A 337 4.50 7.97 59.22
CA VAL A 337 4.57 9.38 59.66
C VAL A 337 5.82 9.64 60.51
N GLU A 338 6.13 8.75 61.45
CA GLU A 338 7.34 8.85 62.28
C GLU A 338 8.61 8.77 61.40
N THR A 339 8.61 7.86 60.43
CA THR A 339 9.69 7.75 59.43
C THR A 339 9.81 9.04 58.61
N ALA A 340 8.70 9.59 58.12
CA ALA A 340 8.69 10.83 57.35
C ALA A 340 9.25 12.02 58.16
N LYS A 341 8.85 12.15 59.42
CA LYS A 341 9.35 13.19 60.34
C LYS A 341 10.84 13.04 60.63
N CYS A 342 11.30 11.82 60.89
CA CYS A 342 12.72 11.53 61.14
C CYS A 342 13.57 11.85 59.90
N GLN A 343 13.15 11.41 58.71
CA GLN A 343 13.89 11.67 57.47
C GLN A 343 13.87 13.15 57.09
N LEU A 344 12.79 13.88 57.40
CA LEU A 344 12.74 15.32 57.23
C LEU A 344 13.75 16.03 58.14
N GLN A 345 13.88 15.61 59.40
CA GLN A 345 14.88 16.19 60.31
C GLN A 345 16.31 15.95 59.82
N ILE A 346 16.61 14.74 59.34
CA ILE A 346 17.93 14.43 58.74
C ILE A 346 18.18 15.31 57.51
N LEU A 347 17.17 15.45 56.64
CA LEU A 347 17.28 16.27 55.44
C LEU A 347 17.51 17.76 55.73
N LEU A 348 17.00 18.27 56.86
CA LEU A 348 17.21 19.66 57.29
C LEU A 348 18.52 19.89 58.04
N ALA A 349 19.13 18.84 58.60
CA ALA A 349 20.32 18.93 59.46
C ALA A 349 21.65 18.71 58.71
N GLU A 350 21.64 18.02 57.57
CA GLU A 350 22.84 17.63 56.82
C GLU A 350 22.85 18.23 55.41
N GLU A 351 24.05 18.49 54.87
CA GLU A 351 24.20 18.85 53.47
C GLU A 351 23.93 17.61 52.59
N VAL A 352 22.81 17.64 51.85
CA VAL A 352 22.34 16.48 51.10
C VAL A 352 23.16 16.29 49.81
N ASP A 353 23.79 15.13 49.68
CA ASP A 353 24.37 14.67 48.40
C ASP A 353 23.26 14.13 47.48
N TYR A 354 22.71 15.03 46.66
CA TYR A 354 21.63 14.71 45.73
C TYR A 354 22.05 13.73 44.63
N GLN A 355 23.33 13.72 44.23
CA GLN A 355 23.85 12.78 43.23
C GLN A 355 23.89 11.35 43.79
N ARG A 356 24.32 11.22 45.04
CA ARG A 356 24.26 9.93 45.75
C ARG A 356 22.82 9.46 45.95
N GLU A 357 21.90 10.33 46.35
CA GLU A 357 20.49 9.94 46.51
C GLU A 357 19.86 9.49 45.20
N LEU A 358 20.12 10.20 44.09
CA LEU A 358 19.69 9.79 42.76
C LEU A 358 20.29 8.42 42.37
N GLY A 359 21.57 8.19 42.66
CA GLY A 359 22.22 6.89 42.47
C GLY A 359 21.51 5.76 43.23
N VAL A 360 21.07 6.01 44.47
CA VAL A 360 20.32 5.02 45.27
C VAL A 360 18.86 4.87 44.82
N MET A 361 18.23 5.90 44.24
CA MET A 361 16.93 5.78 43.58
C MET A 361 16.99 4.86 42.36
N ASN A 362 18.07 4.94 41.58
CA ASN A 362 18.28 4.13 40.38
C ASN A 362 18.74 2.69 40.70
N ALA A 363 19.31 2.44 41.89
CA ALA A 363 19.85 1.14 42.29
C ALA A 363 18.81 0.04 42.62
N LYS A 364 17.52 0.22 42.31
CA LYS A 364 16.45 -0.73 42.68
C LYS A 364 15.49 -1.11 41.55
N ILE A 365 16.02 -1.42 40.37
CA ILE A 365 15.24 -2.10 39.34
C ILE A 365 15.65 -3.58 39.33
N VAL A 366 14.87 -4.40 40.02
CA VAL A 366 14.79 -5.85 39.80
C VAL A 366 13.59 -6.08 38.90
N GLU A 367 13.80 -6.84 37.83
CA GLU A 367 12.93 -7.07 36.68
C GLU A 367 11.44 -7.36 36.99
N ARG A 368 10.54 -6.77 36.19
CA ARG A 368 9.38 -7.43 35.54
C ARG A 368 8.77 -6.58 34.41
N ASP A 369 8.10 -7.28 33.50
CA ASP A 369 7.69 -6.94 32.13
C ASP A 369 6.63 -5.84 31.88
N SER A 370 6.39 -5.60 30.58
CA SER A 370 5.18 -5.09 29.88
C SER A 370 5.18 -3.70 29.19
N ILE A 371 5.29 -3.78 27.86
CA ILE A 371 4.56 -3.15 26.72
C ILE A 371 3.60 -1.97 27.03
N ASN A 372 3.68 -0.90 26.20
CA ASN A 372 2.64 0.14 26.10
C ASN A 372 2.01 0.18 24.68
N VAL A 373 0.68 0.11 24.66
CA VAL A 373 -0.26 -0.14 23.55
C VAL A 373 -1.15 1.08 23.24
N SER A 374 -0.67 2.30 23.43
CA SER A 374 -1.49 3.49 23.21
C SER A 374 -1.75 3.79 21.72
N ARG A 375 -3.03 3.87 21.36
CA ARG A 375 -3.56 4.52 20.15
C ARG A 375 -4.57 5.59 20.57
N PRO A 376 -4.72 6.70 19.82
CA PRO A 376 -5.77 7.69 20.08
C PRO A 376 -7.14 7.02 20.03
N LYS A 377 -8.06 7.44 20.92
CA LYS A 377 -9.44 6.97 20.95
C LYS A 377 -10.15 7.46 19.70
N ASP A 378 -10.34 6.56 18.75
CA ASP A 378 -11.14 6.80 17.56
C ASP A 378 -12.63 6.84 17.93
N LEU A 379 -13.27 8.00 17.72
CA LEU A 379 -14.71 8.21 17.97
C LEU A 379 -15.58 7.81 16.77
N THR A 380 -14.99 7.24 15.70
CA THR A 380 -15.72 6.70 14.54
C THR A 380 -16.56 5.45 14.85
N ASN A 381 -16.37 4.83 16.03
CA ASN A 381 -17.12 3.65 16.48
C ASN A 381 -18.48 3.96 17.15
N LEU A 382 -19.01 5.18 17.04
CA LEU A 382 -20.42 5.40 17.36
C LEU A 382 -21.30 4.81 16.23
N PRO A 383 -22.37 4.07 16.54
CA PRO A 383 -23.27 3.54 15.52
C PRO A 383 -23.82 4.69 14.65
N VAL A 384 -23.47 4.69 13.36
CA VAL A 384 -24.00 5.66 12.40
C VAL A 384 -25.32 5.11 11.87
N ALA A 385 -26.43 5.65 12.35
CA ALA A 385 -27.76 5.32 11.84
C ALA A 385 -27.92 5.82 10.40
N VAL A 386 -28.49 4.99 9.53
CA VAL A 386 -28.66 5.27 8.11
C VAL A 386 -30.06 4.92 7.63
N VAL A 387 -30.53 5.64 6.61
CA VAL A 387 -31.80 5.39 5.94
C VAL A 387 -31.55 5.08 4.47
N GLY A 388 -32.19 4.03 3.97
CA GLY A 388 -32.22 3.65 2.56
C GLY A 388 -33.54 4.09 1.95
N VAL A 389 -33.47 4.94 0.93
CA VAL A 389 -34.64 5.54 0.28
C VAL A 389 -34.72 5.13 -1.18
N ASP A 390 -35.93 5.13 -1.71
CA ASP A 390 -36.15 4.95 -3.14
C ASP A 390 -35.51 6.13 -3.91
N PRO A 391 -34.69 5.87 -4.95
CA PRO A 391 -33.97 6.94 -5.64
C PRO A 391 -34.86 7.93 -6.41
N VAL A 392 -36.10 7.55 -6.74
CA VAL A 392 -37.04 8.30 -7.58
C VAL A 392 -38.14 8.95 -6.73
N THR A 393 -38.68 8.25 -5.72
CA THR A 393 -39.74 8.78 -4.85
C THR A 393 -39.22 9.38 -3.55
N LEU A 394 -37.97 9.07 -3.17
CA LEU A 394 -37.33 9.44 -1.90
C LEU A 394 -38.07 8.94 -0.65
N GLU A 395 -39.01 8.00 -0.81
CA GLU A 395 -39.67 7.33 0.31
C GLU A 395 -38.67 6.42 1.05
N ILE A 396 -38.75 6.41 2.38
CA ILE A 396 -37.89 5.57 3.21
C ILE A 396 -38.34 4.11 3.04
N VAL A 397 -37.48 3.29 2.46
CA VAL A 397 -37.71 1.85 2.26
C VAL A 397 -37.14 1.06 3.44
N HIS A 398 -35.99 1.47 3.98
CA HIS A 398 -35.34 0.82 5.12
C HIS A 398 -34.68 1.82 6.08
N GLU A 399 -34.74 1.52 7.37
CA GLU A 399 -33.99 2.23 8.41
C GLU A 399 -33.07 1.26 9.15
N PHE A 400 -31.83 1.70 9.43
CA PHE A 400 -30.84 0.92 10.16
C PHE A 400 -30.21 1.76 11.27
N GLU A 401 -30.05 1.16 12.45
CA GLU A 401 -29.40 1.80 13.60
C GLU A 401 -27.88 1.92 13.42
N SER A 402 -27.30 1.12 12.52
CA SER A 402 -25.88 1.17 12.19
C SER A 402 -25.59 0.78 10.74
N LEU A 403 -24.42 1.21 10.24
CA LEU A 403 -23.84 0.72 8.97
C LEU A 403 -23.65 -0.81 8.96
N THR A 404 -23.43 -1.41 10.12
CA THR A 404 -23.26 -2.86 10.26
C THR A 404 -24.56 -3.59 9.98
N ASP A 405 -25.69 -3.04 10.44
CA ASP A 405 -27.02 -3.65 10.22
C ASP A 405 -27.45 -3.54 8.76
N ALA A 406 -27.16 -2.41 8.10
CA ALA A 406 -27.34 -2.27 6.66
C ALA A 406 -26.51 -3.30 5.87
N THR A 407 -25.27 -3.57 6.32
CA THR A 407 -24.40 -4.57 5.71
C THR A 407 -24.93 -5.99 5.90
N ARG A 408 -25.44 -6.31 7.09
CA ARG A 408 -26.09 -7.61 7.38
C ARG A 408 -27.36 -7.82 6.56
N ALA A 409 -28.10 -6.75 6.27
CA ALA A 409 -29.27 -6.78 5.38
C ALA A 409 -28.91 -6.88 3.88
N GLY A 410 -27.61 -6.95 3.53
CA GLY A 410 -27.14 -7.19 2.16
C GLY A 410 -26.66 -5.93 1.42
N PHE A 411 -26.75 -4.74 2.02
CA PHE A 411 -26.31 -3.50 1.41
C PHE A 411 -24.81 -3.28 1.65
N ARG A 412 -24.01 -3.31 0.58
CA ARG A 412 -22.54 -3.18 0.68
C ARG A 412 -22.08 -1.75 0.41
N ASN A 413 -20.91 -1.39 0.95
CA ASN A 413 -20.28 -0.09 0.75
C ASN A 413 -21.16 1.11 1.17
N VAL A 414 -22.09 0.92 2.10
CA VAL A 414 -22.99 1.99 2.57
C VAL A 414 -22.20 3.17 3.14
N SER A 415 -21.07 2.90 3.81
CA SER A 415 -20.14 3.93 4.32
C SER A 415 -19.56 4.83 3.22
N MET A 416 -19.28 4.26 2.04
CA MET A 416 -18.81 5.00 0.88
C MET A 416 -19.94 5.78 0.21
N VAL A 417 -21.16 5.26 0.28
CA VAL A 417 -22.34 5.84 -0.36
C VAL A 417 -22.86 7.10 0.37
N ILE A 418 -22.72 7.13 1.70
CA ILE A 418 -23.09 8.29 2.51
C ILE A 418 -22.01 9.39 2.57
N ASP A 419 -20.84 9.15 1.95
CA ASP A 419 -19.74 10.12 1.92
C ASP A 419 -20.04 11.22 0.88
N PRO A 420 -20.13 12.50 1.29
CA PRO A 420 -20.42 13.60 0.37
C PRO A 420 -19.35 13.79 -0.72
N ASN A 421 -18.13 13.27 -0.53
CA ASN A 421 -17.05 13.36 -1.52
C ASN A 421 -17.07 12.21 -2.54
N ASN A 422 -18.03 11.29 -2.45
CA ASN A 422 -18.11 10.14 -3.33
C ASN A 422 -19.19 10.31 -4.40
N SER A 423 -18.87 9.93 -5.64
CA SER A 423 -19.81 9.98 -6.76
C SER A 423 -20.85 8.86 -6.73
N ARG A 424 -20.61 7.79 -5.96
CA ARG A 424 -21.56 6.68 -5.80
C ARG A 424 -22.54 6.97 -4.68
N THR A 425 -23.82 7.10 -5.03
CA THR A 425 -24.90 7.41 -4.08
C THR A 425 -25.88 6.25 -3.88
N ILE A 426 -25.74 5.13 -4.60
CA ILE A 426 -26.68 4.00 -4.58
C ILE A 426 -25.97 2.72 -4.10
N SER A 427 -26.62 1.96 -3.21
CA SER A 427 -26.26 0.58 -2.87
C SER A 427 -27.46 -0.34 -3.06
N ASN A 428 -27.31 -1.37 -3.90
CA ASN A 428 -28.33 -2.37 -4.18
C ASN A 428 -29.72 -1.78 -4.55
N GLY A 429 -29.74 -0.71 -5.34
CA GLY A 429 -30.97 -0.06 -5.82
C GLY A 429 -31.52 1.05 -4.93
N LEU A 430 -31.05 1.19 -3.69
CA LEU A 430 -31.49 2.26 -2.78
C LEU A 430 -30.41 3.33 -2.60
N ARG A 431 -30.83 4.59 -2.42
CA ARG A 431 -29.95 5.70 -2.08
C ARG A 431 -29.83 5.77 -0.56
N PHE A 432 -28.61 5.87 -0.02
CA PHE A 432 -28.41 5.88 1.43
C PHE A 432 -28.00 7.24 1.95
N PHE A 433 -28.56 7.62 3.09
CA PHE A 433 -28.23 8.86 3.80
C PHE A 433 -28.02 8.57 5.27
N ARG A 434 -27.27 9.44 5.96
CA ARG A 434 -27.23 9.39 7.43
C ARG A 434 -28.58 9.86 7.97
N LYS A 435 -29.11 9.16 8.96
CA LYS A 435 -30.44 9.46 9.53
C LYS A 435 -30.51 10.87 10.12
N ASP A 436 -29.42 11.36 10.70
CA ASP A 436 -29.31 12.71 11.27
C ASP A 436 -29.23 13.83 10.21
N LYS A 437 -29.04 13.49 8.94
CA LYS A 437 -28.85 14.44 7.83
C LYS A 437 -29.79 14.20 6.66
N PHE A 438 -30.79 13.33 6.82
CA PHE A 438 -31.73 13.04 5.76
C PHE A 438 -32.91 14.03 5.82
N ASP A 439 -33.02 14.84 4.77
CA ASP A 439 -34.15 15.74 4.53
C ASP A 439 -34.62 15.57 3.08
N PRO A 440 -35.78 14.92 2.84
CA PRO A 440 -36.32 14.68 1.50
C PRO A 440 -36.50 15.95 0.67
N SER A 441 -36.79 17.09 1.31
CA SER A 441 -37.02 18.37 0.63
C SER A 441 -35.75 19.01 0.09
N SER A 442 -34.59 18.58 0.61
CA SER A 442 -33.26 19.08 0.24
C SER A 442 -32.56 18.23 -0.83
N ILE A 443 -33.19 17.15 -1.29
CA ILE A 443 -32.58 16.14 -2.15
C ILE A 443 -33.31 16.11 -3.50
N GLU A 444 -32.58 16.31 -4.60
CA GLU A 444 -33.14 16.10 -5.94
C GLU A 444 -33.34 14.58 -6.21
N PRO A 445 -34.56 14.14 -6.58
CA PRO A 445 -34.81 12.77 -7.02
C PRO A 445 -34.06 12.43 -8.31
N LEU A 446 -33.60 11.20 -8.43
CA LEU A 446 -32.93 10.74 -9.64
C LEU A 446 -33.96 10.44 -10.74
N THR A 447 -33.71 10.97 -11.95
CA THR A 447 -34.59 10.81 -13.11
C THR A 447 -34.55 9.39 -13.70
N ARG A 448 -33.44 8.65 -13.49
CA ARG A 448 -33.27 7.22 -13.81
C ARG A 448 -32.23 6.60 -12.88
N VAL A 449 -32.50 5.38 -12.40
CA VAL A 449 -31.53 4.57 -11.66
C VAL A 449 -30.47 4.06 -12.65
N GLN A 450 -29.19 4.32 -12.41
CA GLN A 450 -28.12 3.65 -13.17
C GLN A 450 -28.12 2.17 -12.82
N HIS A 451 -28.92 1.38 -13.52
CA HIS A 451 -28.73 -0.06 -13.55
C HIS A 451 -27.40 -0.34 -14.27
N GLY A 452 -26.67 -1.37 -13.82
CA GLY A 452 -25.59 -1.91 -14.64
C GLY A 452 -26.13 -2.33 -16.00
N TYR A 453 -25.29 -2.42 -17.03
CA TYR A 453 -25.75 -2.87 -18.34
C TYR A 453 -26.32 -4.30 -18.25
N PRO A 454 -27.35 -4.63 -19.06
CA PRO A 454 -27.90 -5.97 -19.11
C PRO A 454 -26.89 -7.06 -19.42
N VAL A 455 -27.07 -8.25 -18.84
CA VAL A 455 -26.16 -9.39 -19.03
C VAL A 455 -26.92 -10.63 -19.47
N ARG A 456 -26.27 -11.48 -20.25
CA ARG A 456 -26.80 -12.76 -20.73
C ARG A 456 -25.95 -13.91 -20.22
N CYS A 457 -26.59 -14.95 -19.70
CA CYS A 457 -25.98 -16.25 -19.47
C CYS A 457 -26.01 -17.03 -20.79
N ILE A 458 -24.83 -17.29 -21.37
CA ILE A 458 -24.73 -17.82 -22.75
C ILE A 458 -25.31 -19.24 -22.84
N GLU A 459 -24.96 -20.12 -21.89
CA GLU A 459 -25.41 -21.51 -21.91
C GLU A 459 -26.92 -21.66 -21.73
N ARG A 460 -27.51 -20.83 -20.84
CA ARG A 460 -28.94 -20.87 -20.55
C ARG A 460 -29.77 -19.99 -21.49
N ASP A 461 -29.11 -19.18 -22.33
CA ASP A 461 -29.76 -18.21 -23.21
C ASP A 461 -30.70 -17.25 -22.45
N GLU A 462 -30.32 -16.93 -21.21
CA GLU A 462 -31.16 -16.25 -20.23
C GLU A 462 -30.64 -14.83 -19.99
N HIS A 463 -31.52 -13.84 -20.10
CA HIS A 463 -31.18 -12.41 -20.03
C HIS A 463 -31.60 -11.82 -18.69
N PHE A 464 -30.76 -10.92 -18.16
CA PHE A 464 -30.97 -10.28 -16.87
C PHE A 464 -30.78 -8.78 -16.98
N TRP A 465 -31.50 -8.06 -16.13
CA TRP A 465 -31.46 -6.59 -16.08
C TRP A 465 -30.06 -6.05 -15.81
N ASN A 466 -29.28 -6.77 -15.01
CA ASN A 466 -27.87 -6.47 -14.73
C ASN A 466 -27.19 -7.65 -14.02
N ALA A 467 -25.89 -7.54 -13.79
CA ALA A 467 -25.11 -8.57 -13.09
C ALA A 467 -25.54 -8.84 -11.63
N ALA A 468 -26.17 -7.88 -10.96
CA ALA A 468 -26.66 -8.07 -9.59
C ALA A 468 -27.95 -8.91 -9.56
N ASP A 469 -28.89 -8.57 -10.44
CA ASP A 469 -30.12 -9.32 -10.68
C ASP A 469 -29.81 -10.78 -11.07
N ALA A 470 -28.91 -10.95 -12.05
CA ALA A 470 -28.42 -12.26 -12.47
C ALA A 470 -27.83 -13.08 -11.31
N ALA A 471 -27.03 -12.46 -10.44
CA ALA A 471 -26.44 -13.16 -9.30
C ALA A 471 -27.50 -13.59 -8.28
N SER A 472 -28.46 -12.72 -7.97
CA SER A 472 -29.54 -13.01 -7.02
C SER A 472 -30.39 -14.20 -7.47
N ILE A 473 -30.80 -14.24 -8.75
CA ILE A 473 -31.58 -15.34 -9.32
C ILE A 473 -30.76 -16.64 -9.36
N MET A 474 -29.48 -16.58 -9.72
CA MET A 474 -28.64 -17.78 -9.71
C MET A 474 -28.40 -18.31 -8.28
N ILE A 475 -28.28 -17.43 -7.28
CA ILE A 475 -28.16 -17.81 -5.87
C ILE A 475 -29.44 -18.47 -5.36
N SER A 476 -30.63 -17.96 -5.72
CA SER A 476 -31.90 -18.60 -5.33
C SER A 476 -32.05 -19.99 -5.95
N ARG A 477 -31.39 -20.25 -7.08
CA ARG A 477 -31.26 -21.57 -7.72
C ARG A 477 -30.12 -22.43 -7.15
N GLY A 478 -29.52 -22.03 -6.03
CA GLY A 478 -28.51 -22.80 -5.30
C GLY A 478 -27.07 -22.64 -5.81
N LEU A 479 -26.78 -21.69 -6.71
CA LEU A 479 -25.45 -21.48 -7.25
C LEU A 479 -24.66 -20.42 -6.48
N SER A 480 -23.39 -20.70 -6.22
CA SER A 480 -22.47 -19.71 -5.63
C SER A 480 -21.89 -18.80 -6.71
N VAL A 481 -22.46 -17.62 -6.88
CA VAL A 481 -22.03 -16.61 -7.85
C VAL A 481 -22.06 -15.21 -7.25
N SER A 482 -21.21 -14.30 -7.72
CA SER A 482 -21.23 -12.89 -7.32
C SER A 482 -21.42 -11.99 -8.54
N PRO A 483 -22.04 -10.80 -8.36
CA PRO A 483 -22.21 -9.83 -9.45
C PRO A 483 -20.86 -9.43 -10.07
N SER A 484 -19.84 -9.24 -9.22
CA SER A 484 -18.48 -8.89 -9.66
C SER A 484 -17.81 -9.99 -10.51
N HIS A 485 -18.09 -11.27 -10.22
CA HIS A 485 -17.59 -12.37 -11.02
C HIS A 485 -18.27 -12.39 -12.39
N ILE A 486 -19.59 -12.17 -12.46
CA ILE A 486 -20.33 -12.07 -13.71
C ILE A 486 -19.76 -10.94 -14.58
N THR A 487 -19.62 -9.72 -14.01
CA THR A 487 -19.01 -8.60 -14.71
C THR A 487 -17.56 -8.86 -15.13
N SER A 488 -16.81 -9.63 -14.36
CA SER A 488 -15.42 -10.02 -14.72
C SER A 488 -15.38 -10.99 -15.89
N VAL A 489 -16.39 -11.86 -16.02
CA VAL A 489 -16.53 -12.76 -17.18
C VAL A 489 -16.90 -11.97 -18.43
N CYS A 490 -17.89 -11.07 -18.35
CA CYS A 490 -18.23 -10.18 -19.47
C CYS A 490 -17.04 -9.35 -19.96
N ASN A 491 -16.16 -8.93 -19.04
CA ASN A 491 -14.93 -8.21 -19.34
C ASN A 491 -13.73 -9.11 -19.71
N ARG A 492 -13.95 -10.41 -19.93
CA ARG A 492 -12.92 -11.41 -20.30
C ARG A 492 -11.76 -11.53 -19.30
N LYS A 493 -11.94 -11.10 -18.05
CA LYS A 493 -10.96 -11.25 -16.96
C LYS A 493 -11.11 -12.59 -16.22
N ARG A 494 -12.26 -13.23 -16.33
CA ARG A 494 -12.57 -14.54 -15.76
C ARG A 494 -13.23 -15.39 -16.84
N SER A 495 -13.02 -16.71 -16.78
CA SER A 495 -13.61 -17.63 -17.77
C SER A 495 -15.08 -17.94 -17.48
N VAL A 496 -15.45 -18.17 -16.22
CA VAL A 496 -16.82 -18.53 -15.80
C VAL A 496 -17.21 -17.89 -14.47
N ALA A 497 -18.50 -17.74 -14.22
CA ALA A 497 -19.10 -17.32 -12.95
C ALA A 497 -20.33 -18.18 -12.65
N GLY A 498 -20.41 -18.76 -11.45
CA GLY A 498 -21.46 -19.73 -11.11
C GLY A 498 -21.46 -21.02 -11.97
N GLY A 499 -20.36 -21.29 -12.68
CA GLY A 499 -20.27 -22.39 -13.64
C GLY A 499 -20.76 -22.07 -15.06
N TYR A 500 -21.15 -20.82 -15.34
CA TYR A 500 -21.59 -20.37 -16.67
C TYR A 500 -20.68 -19.28 -17.24
N THR A 501 -20.78 -19.10 -18.55
CA THR A 501 -20.19 -17.98 -19.29
C THR A 501 -21.21 -16.86 -19.44
N TRP A 502 -20.70 -15.63 -19.48
CA TRP A 502 -21.53 -14.42 -19.41
C TRP A 502 -21.03 -13.37 -20.41
N GLU A 503 -21.97 -12.64 -21.00
CA GLU A 503 -21.69 -11.52 -21.89
C GLU A 503 -22.70 -10.39 -21.69
N PRO A 504 -22.41 -9.16 -22.18
CA PRO A 504 -23.43 -8.12 -22.27
C PRO A 504 -24.60 -8.60 -23.12
N SER A 505 -25.83 -8.40 -22.63
CA SER A 505 -27.04 -8.75 -23.37
C SER A 505 -27.25 -7.78 -24.54
N GLU A 506 -27.64 -8.33 -25.68
CA GLU A 506 -28.02 -7.55 -26.88
C GLU A 506 -29.43 -6.93 -26.76
N LEU A 507 -30.26 -7.43 -25.83
CA LEU A 507 -31.59 -6.89 -25.57
C LEU A 507 -31.50 -5.57 -24.78
N SER A 508 -32.30 -4.58 -25.21
CA SER A 508 -32.54 -3.35 -24.45
C SER A 508 -33.35 -3.66 -23.18
N GLU A 509 -33.40 -2.70 -22.26
CA GLU A 509 -34.23 -2.77 -21.04
C GLU A 509 -35.70 -3.13 -21.35
N GLU A 510 -36.28 -2.55 -22.41
CA GLU A 510 -37.64 -2.86 -22.87
C GLU A 510 -37.78 -4.28 -23.45
N GLY A 511 -36.72 -4.77 -24.11
CA GLY A 511 -36.64 -6.13 -24.62
C GLY A 511 -36.53 -7.19 -23.51
N ILE A 512 -35.95 -6.82 -22.37
CA ILE A 512 -35.86 -7.70 -21.20
C ILE A 512 -37.18 -7.72 -20.42
N ALA A 513 -37.86 -6.57 -20.30
CA ALA A 513 -39.20 -6.52 -19.70
C ALA A 513 -40.23 -7.42 -20.40
N SER A 514 -40.04 -7.64 -21.71
CA SER A 514 -40.90 -8.47 -22.56
C SER A 514 -40.33 -9.87 -22.80
N TYR A 515 -39.17 -10.19 -22.24
CA TYR A 515 -38.53 -11.50 -22.38
C TYR A 515 -39.26 -12.55 -21.53
N ASN A 516 -39.69 -13.63 -22.16
CA ASN A 516 -40.34 -14.76 -21.48
C ASN A 516 -39.28 -15.77 -21.00
N GLU A 517 -39.20 -15.97 -19.68
CA GLU A 517 -38.29 -16.92 -19.02
C GLU A 517 -38.43 -18.37 -19.54
N GLN A 518 -39.55 -18.72 -20.18
CA GLN A 518 -39.76 -20.05 -20.78
C GLN A 518 -38.81 -20.38 -21.94
N HIS A 519 -38.10 -19.40 -22.51
CA HIS A 519 -37.06 -19.63 -23.51
C HIS A 519 -35.69 -20.00 -22.91
N ALA A 520 -35.53 -19.89 -21.58
CA ALA A 520 -34.28 -20.23 -20.92
C ALA A 520 -34.03 -21.74 -21.00
N LYS A 521 -32.86 -22.12 -21.52
CA LYS A 521 -32.42 -23.51 -21.63
C LYS A 521 -32.02 -24.01 -20.25
N ASP A 522 -32.50 -25.20 -19.89
CA ASP A 522 -32.09 -25.85 -18.65
C ASP A 522 -30.77 -26.61 -18.85
N VAL A 523 -29.67 -25.86 -18.80
CA VAL A 523 -28.30 -26.40 -18.90
C VAL A 523 -27.66 -26.37 -17.53
N ALA A 524 -27.06 -27.49 -17.12
CA ALA A 524 -26.34 -27.60 -15.85
C ALA A 524 -25.03 -26.78 -15.85
N PRO A 525 -24.60 -26.25 -14.69
CA PRO A 525 -23.39 -25.43 -14.59
C PRO A 525 -22.14 -26.29 -14.84
N LYS A 526 -21.17 -25.74 -15.59
CA LYS A 526 -19.86 -26.38 -15.73
C LYS A 526 -19.16 -26.39 -14.37
N THR A 527 -18.62 -27.54 -13.98
CA THR A 527 -17.82 -27.67 -12.76
C THR A 527 -16.63 -26.71 -12.85
N PRO A 528 -16.48 -25.74 -11.93
CA PRO A 528 -15.34 -24.84 -11.98
C PRO A 528 -14.05 -25.66 -11.79
N PRO A 529 -12.92 -25.28 -12.44
CA PRO A 529 -11.63 -25.97 -12.28
C PRO A 529 -11.15 -26.01 -10.81
N ASN A 530 -11.69 -25.13 -9.98
CA ASN A 530 -11.39 -24.96 -8.55
C ASN A 530 -12.53 -25.40 -7.64
N ALA A 531 -13.38 -26.35 -8.05
CA ALA A 531 -14.25 -27.05 -7.10
C ALA A 531 -13.37 -27.63 -5.98
N ARG A 532 -13.82 -27.58 -4.72
CA ARG A 532 -13.07 -28.13 -3.58
C ARG A 532 -12.86 -29.62 -3.84
N LYS A 533 -11.65 -29.99 -4.28
CA LYS A 533 -11.29 -31.37 -4.53
C LYS A 533 -11.10 -32.06 -3.19
N CYS A 534 -11.76 -33.20 -3.01
CA CYS A 534 -11.52 -34.08 -1.88
C CYS A 534 -10.08 -34.60 -1.96
N VAL A 535 -9.47 -34.77 -0.80
CA VAL A 535 -8.10 -35.23 -0.66
C VAL A 535 -8.10 -36.48 0.20
N ARG A 536 -7.52 -37.56 -0.31
CA ARG A 536 -7.27 -38.78 0.45
C ARG A 536 -5.86 -38.75 1.01
N ALA A 537 -5.71 -39.12 2.28
CA ALA A 537 -4.42 -39.24 2.94
C ALA A 537 -4.10 -40.72 3.22
N PHE A 538 -2.85 -41.09 2.99
CA PHE A 538 -2.29 -42.41 3.26
C PHE A 538 -1.06 -42.25 4.14
N ALA A 539 -0.86 -43.13 5.12
CA ALA A 539 0.38 -43.16 5.90
C ALA A 539 1.55 -43.49 4.96
N ALA A 540 2.58 -42.66 4.98
CA ALA A 540 3.70 -42.76 4.03
C ALA A 540 4.52 -44.03 4.20
N GLU A 541 4.64 -44.53 5.44
CA GLU A 541 5.45 -45.71 5.77
C GLU A 541 4.72 -47.02 5.46
N THR A 542 3.41 -47.07 5.72
CA THR A 542 2.62 -48.31 5.63
C THR A 542 1.69 -48.37 4.41
N GLY A 543 1.49 -47.24 3.73
CA GLY A 543 0.49 -47.10 2.67
C GLY A 543 -0.97 -47.18 3.17
N GLN A 544 -1.19 -47.26 4.49
CA GLN A 544 -2.51 -47.44 5.05
C GLN A 544 -3.37 -46.18 4.84
N TYR A 545 -4.60 -46.38 4.41
CA TYR A 545 -5.57 -45.29 4.25
C TYR A 545 -5.90 -44.67 5.61
N VAL A 546 -5.77 -43.35 5.70
CA VAL A 546 -5.98 -42.56 6.93
C VAL A 546 -7.35 -41.90 6.92
N GLY A 547 -7.78 -41.37 5.77
CA GLY A 547 -9.08 -40.71 5.64
C GLY A 547 -9.22 -39.88 4.37
N GLU A 548 -10.44 -39.46 4.11
CA GLU A 548 -10.80 -38.55 3.02
C GLU A 548 -11.33 -37.24 3.60
N TYR A 549 -10.82 -36.13 3.08
CA TYR A 549 -11.10 -34.79 3.57
C TYR A 549 -11.75 -33.95 2.47
N PRO A 550 -12.73 -33.09 2.82
CA PRO A 550 -13.50 -32.32 1.85
C PRO A 550 -12.70 -31.20 1.18
N SER A 551 -11.49 -30.90 1.66
CA SER A 551 -10.57 -29.95 1.02
C SER A 551 -9.13 -30.15 1.53
N ARG A 552 -8.16 -29.61 0.79
CA ARG A 552 -6.75 -29.55 1.22
C ARG A 552 -6.57 -28.81 2.55
N THR A 553 -7.38 -27.79 2.85
CA THR A 553 -7.32 -27.08 4.13
C THR A 553 -7.80 -27.96 5.28
N ALA A 554 -8.94 -28.65 5.11
CA ALA A 554 -9.46 -29.57 6.11
C ALA A 554 -8.49 -30.74 6.39
N ALA A 555 -7.81 -31.24 5.35
CA ALA A 555 -6.75 -32.23 5.51
C ALA A 555 -5.54 -31.68 6.27
N ALA A 556 -5.14 -30.43 6.00
CA ALA A 556 -4.01 -29.80 6.69
C ALA A 556 -4.27 -29.64 8.19
N ASP A 557 -5.46 -29.14 8.54
CA ASP A 557 -5.85 -28.92 9.93
C ASP A 557 -5.96 -30.26 10.70
N ALA A 558 -6.57 -31.27 10.09
CA ALA A 558 -6.77 -32.58 10.73
C ALA A 558 -5.47 -33.37 10.93
N LEU A 559 -4.46 -33.16 10.06
CA LEU A 559 -3.19 -33.89 10.08
C LEU A 559 -2.03 -33.05 10.66
N GLY A 560 -2.33 -31.89 11.26
CA GLY A 560 -1.35 -31.03 11.93
C GLY A 560 -0.33 -30.39 10.99
N LEU A 561 -0.70 -30.12 9.74
CA LEU A 561 0.14 -29.46 8.75
C LEU A 561 0.02 -27.93 8.85
N SER A 562 1.09 -27.22 8.50
CA SER A 562 1.13 -25.76 8.66
C SER A 562 0.14 -24.99 7.77
N HIS A 563 -0.17 -25.48 6.56
CA HIS A 563 -1.17 -24.92 5.65
C HIS A 563 -1.44 -25.82 4.41
N ALA A 564 -2.53 -25.56 3.69
CA ALA A 564 -2.94 -26.30 2.48
C ALA A 564 -1.92 -26.27 1.31
N GLY A 565 -0.98 -25.32 1.33
CA GLY A 565 0.10 -25.22 0.35
C GLY A 565 1.05 -26.42 0.40
N VAL A 566 1.25 -26.99 1.59
CA VAL A 566 2.11 -28.17 1.80
C VAL A 566 1.56 -29.39 1.06
N ILE A 567 0.24 -29.63 1.18
CA ILE A 567 -0.46 -30.70 0.46
C ILE A 567 -0.44 -30.46 -1.05
N THR A 568 -0.59 -29.20 -1.48
CA THR A 568 -0.53 -28.84 -2.91
C THR A 568 0.82 -29.18 -3.52
N ASN A 569 1.91 -28.92 -2.80
CA ASN A 569 3.25 -29.25 -3.25
C ASN A 569 3.50 -30.77 -3.23
N ALA A 570 3.00 -31.48 -2.22
CA ALA A 570 3.09 -32.94 -2.11
C ALA A 570 2.39 -33.67 -3.26
N ILE A 571 1.26 -33.14 -3.75
CA ILE A 571 0.51 -33.69 -4.90
C ILE A 571 1.21 -33.36 -6.23
N LYS A 572 1.70 -32.11 -6.40
CA LYS A 572 2.31 -31.65 -7.66
C LYS A 572 3.68 -32.25 -7.93
N HIS A 573 4.50 -32.36 -6.90
CA HIS A 573 5.84 -32.93 -6.99
C HIS A 573 5.75 -34.34 -6.47
N ARG A 574 5.77 -35.34 -7.37
CA ARG A 574 5.61 -36.79 -7.12
C ARG A 574 6.60 -37.42 -6.09
N SER A 575 7.34 -36.62 -5.32
CA SER A 575 8.16 -37.03 -4.18
C SER A 575 7.35 -37.30 -2.89
N GLY A 576 6.06 -36.93 -2.84
CA GLY A 576 5.00 -37.79 -2.30
C GLY A 576 4.78 -37.93 -0.79
N ILE A 577 5.40 -37.14 0.11
CA ILE A 577 5.13 -37.23 1.56
C ILE A 577 5.18 -35.84 2.22
N ALA A 578 4.15 -35.47 2.97
CA ALA A 578 4.16 -34.33 3.89
C ALA A 578 3.72 -34.78 5.29
N ASN A 579 4.58 -34.52 6.29
CA ASN A 579 4.38 -34.93 7.69
C ASN A 579 4.05 -36.43 7.87
N GLY A 580 4.72 -37.30 7.11
CA GLY A 580 4.47 -38.74 7.16
C GLY A 580 3.21 -39.20 6.44
N TYR A 581 2.56 -38.33 5.65
CA TYR A 581 1.37 -38.67 4.85
C TYR A 581 1.59 -38.45 3.35
N ARG A 582 1.14 -39.40 2.53
CA ARG A 582 0.98 -39.26 1.09
C ARG A 582 -0.44 -38.80 0.77
N PHE A 583 -0.57 -37.87 -0.17
CA PHE A 583 -1.85 -37.25 -0.53
C PHE A 583 -2.22 -37.52 -1.98
N GLU A 584 -3.49 -37.86 -2.21
CA GLU A 584 -4.05 -38.05 -3.56
C GLU A 584 -5.33 -37.24 -3.70
N GLU A 585 -5.54 -36.63 -4.89
CA GLU A 585 -6.82 -36.00 -5.21
C GLU A 585 -7.84 -37.05 -5.63
N SER A 586 -9.09 -36.87 -5.18
CA SER A 586 -10.22 -37.68 -5.62
C SER A 586 -10.76 -37.23 -6.96
#